data_AF-A0A930SEB4-F1
#
_entry.id   AF-A0A930SEB4-F1
#
_cell.length_a   1.000
_cell.length_b   1.000
_cell.length_c   1.000
_cell.angle_alpha   90.00
_cell.angle_beta   90.00
_cell.angle_gamma   90.00
#
_symmetry.space_group_name_H-M   'P 1'
#
loop_
_entity.id
_entity.type
_entity.pdbx_description
1 polymer ?
#
loop_
_entity_poly.entity_id
_entity_poly.type
_entity_poly.pdbx_seq_one_letter_code
_entity_poly.pdbx_strand_id
1 'polypeptide(L)'
;METAHSCFSWNDRTIGDVVKKLCEQAKVQLELNPAFKETKDFICQYEESDFDFIRRLAHQYQEWMYFDGTKLIFGKPRKLADPIRLEYGTTLSSLDIGLQTLARSEQVFSYHSGADREMQRMTPDLAYGHDKLAGEAFRASLGMFSKPARQHALPRISNETELVNYMGRKQAAETAETHYIT
;
A
#
# COMPACT_ATOMS: atom_id res chain seq x y z
N MET A 1 14.63 -4.11 -16.05
CA MET A 1 13.58 -3.72 -15.09
C MET A 1 13.92 -2.38 -14.44
N GLU A 2 15.12 -2.17 -13.90
CA GLU A 2 15.47 -0.93 -13.17
C GLU A 2 16.10 0.19 -14.03
N THR A 3 16.74 -0.14 -15.16
CA THR A 3 17.64 0.79 -15.87
C THR A 3 17.09 1.45 -17.13
N ALA A 4 16.04 0.90 -17.75
CA ALA A 4 15.47 1.44 -18.98
C ALA A 4 14.11 2.05 -18.70
N HIS A 5 13.92 3.30 -19.12
CA HIS A 5 12.63 3.96 -19.09
C HIS A 5 11.73 3.40 -20.20
N SER A 6 10.48 3.12 -19.87
CA SER A 6 9.50 2.61 -20.82
C SER A 6 8.25 3.48 -20.83
N CYS A 7 7.53 3.44 -21.95
CA CYS A 7 6.23 4.07 -22.10
C CYS A 7 5.22 3.01 -22.52
N PHE A 8 4.23 2.74 -21.66
CA PHE A 8 3.18 1.76 -21.92
C PHE A 8 1.81 2.31 -21.52
N SER A 9 0.82 2.00 -22.34
CA SER A 9 -0.60 2.23 -22.05
C SER A 9 -1.30 0.89 -21.87
N TRP A 10 -2.01 0.75 -20.76
CA TRP A 10 -2.73 -0.46 -20.39
C TRP A 10 -4.22 -0.13 -20.26
N ASN A 11 -5.04 -0.77 -21.08
CA ASN A 11 -6.49 -0.55 -21.09
C ASN A 11 -7.20 -1.80 -20.55
N ASP A 12 -8.23 -1.58 -19.74
CA ASP A 12 -9.09 -2.64 -19.19
C ASP A 12 -8.28 -3.77 -18.52
N ARG A 13 -7.30 -3.40 -17.70
CA ARG A 13 -6.45 -4.35 -16.95
C ARG A 13 -6.53 -4.13 -15.45
N THR A 14 -6.35 -5.21 -14.70
CA THR A 14 -6.07 -5.09 -13.26
C THR A 14 -4.62 -4.69 -13.06
N ILE A 15 -4.31 -4.05 -11.93
CA ILE A 15 -2.90 -3.73 -11.58
C ILE A 15 -2.05 -5.00 -11.49
N GLY A 16 -2.65 -6.12 -11.07
CA GLY A 16 -1.95 -7.40 -10.97
C GLY A 16 -1.55 -7.97 -12.33
N ASP A 17 -2.41 -7.84 -13.34
CA ASP A 17 -2.09 -8.28 -14.71
C ASP A 17 -0.94 -7.48 -15.31
N VAL A 18 -0.92 -6.16 -15.05
CA VAL A 18 0.15 -5.27 -15.50
C VAL A 18 1.48 -5.68 -14.86
N VAL A 19 1.53 -5.82 -13.54
CA VAL A 19 2.72 -6.25 -12.78
C VAL A 19 3.20 -7.62 -13.28
N LYS A 20 2.27 -8.56 -13.47
CA LYS A 20 2.59 -9.90 -13.98
C LYS A 20 3.30 -9.86 -15.33
N LYS A 21 2.76 -9.11 -16.30
CA LYS A 21 3.35 -9.04 -17.63
C LYS A 21 4.73 -8.37 -17.63
N LEU A 22 4.92 -7.32 -16.84
CA LEU A 22 6.23 -6.66 -16.72
C LEU A 22 7.28 -7.59 -16.10
N CYS A 23 6.92 -8.33 -15.04
CA CYS A 23 7.80 -9.33 -14.44
C CYS A 23 8.12 -10.49 -15.40
N GLU A 24 7.14 -10.97 -16.18
CA GLU A 24 7.35 -12.01 -17.20
C GLU A 24 8.35 -11.56 -18.28
N GLN A 25 8.21 -10.33 -18.78
CA GLN A 25 9.14 -9.75 -19.77
C GLN A 25 10.56 -9.61 -19.20
N ALA A 26 10.67 -9.23 -17.93
CA ALA A 26 11.94 -9.11 -17.22
C ALA A 26 12.53 -10.45 -16.74
N LYS A 27 11.80 -11.57 -16.91
CA LYS A 27 12.15 -12.90 -16.37
C LYS A 27 12.34 -12.91 -14.84
N VAL A 28 11.55 -12.10 -14.13
CA VAL A 28 11.55 -12.03 -12.67
C VAL A 28 10.46 -12.95 -12.11
N GLN A 29 10.81 -13.78 -11.14
CA GLN A 29 9.81 -14.60 -10.43
C GLN A 29 8.88 -13.71 -9.62
N LEU A 30 7.57 -13.94 -9.72
CA LEU A 30 6.54 -13.12 -9.08
C LEU A 30 5.54 -13.97 -8.32
N GLU A 31 5.24 -13.60 -7.08
CA GLU A 31 4.04 -14.02 -6.38
C GLU A 31 3.05 -12.85 -6.32
N LEU A 32 1.84 -13.09 -6.81
CA LEU A 32 0.82 -12.05 -6.98
C LEU A 32 -0.40 -12.35 -6.10
N ASN A 33 -0.68 -11.45 -5.16
CA ASN A 33 -1.91 -11.47 -4.35
C ASN A 33 -2.38 -10.05 -3.95
N PRO A 34 -2.68 -9.17 -4.92
CA PRO A 34 -3.13 -7.81 -4.65
C PRO A 34 -4.48 -7.79 -3.93
N ALA A 35 -4.65 -6.85 -3.01
CA ALA A 35 -5.91 -6.59 -2.36
C ALA A 35 -6.90 -5.90 -3.31
N PHE A 36 -6.41 -5.01 -4.18
CA PHE A 36 -7.16 -4.37 -5.24
C PHE A 36 -7.27 -5.27 -6.47
N LYS A 37 -8.48 -5.73 -6.76
CA LYS A 37 -8.77 -6.71 -7.82
C LYS A 37 -9.64 -6.15 -8.94
N GLU A 38 -10.04 -4.88 -8.85
CA GLU A 38 -10.90 -4.26 -9.85
C GLU A 38 -10.08 -3.91 -11.10
N THR A 39 -10.75 -3.96 -12.25
CA THR A 39 -10.18 -3.55 -13.53
C THR A 39 -10.16 -2.03 -13.62
N LYS A 40 -9.11 -1.48 -14.23
CA LYS A 40 -9.01 -0.06 -14.56
C LYS A 40 -9.10 0.15 -16.06
N ASP A 41 -9.94 1.13 -16.44
CA ASP A 41 -10.12 1.57 -17.82
C ASP A 41 -8.78 1.96 -18.46
N PHE A 42 -7.92 2.63 -17.68
CA PHE A 42 -6.63 3.13 -18.14
C PHE A 42 -5.56 3.16 -17.04
N ILE A 43 -4.39 2.62 -17.35
CA ILE A 43 -3.16 2.75 -16.55
C ILE A 43 -2.02 3.13 -17.50
N CYS A 44 -1.25 4.16 -17.15
CA CYS A 44 -0.14 4.64 -17.95
C CYS A 44 1.19 4.51 -17.18
N GLN A 45 2.20 3.99 -17.87
CA GLN A 45 3.61 4.08 -17.52
C GLN A 45 4.23 5.16 -18.43
N TYR A 46 4.82 6.19 -17.83
CA TYR A 46 5.34 7.34 -18.57
C TYR A 46 6.77 7.66 -18.13
N GLU A 47 7.73 7.41 -19.03
CA GLU A 47 9.17 7.70 -18.82
C GLU A 47 9.74 7.21 -17.48
N GLU A 48 9.27 6.06 -17.01
CA GLU A 48 9.73 5.45 -15.75
C GLU A 48 10.18 4.02 -16.00
N SER A 49 11.10 3.52 -15.17
CA SER A 49 11.55 2.14 -15.23
C SER A 49 10.40 1.19 -14.86
N ASP A 50 10.42 -0.04 -15.34
CA ASP A 50 9.38 -1.02 -15.00
C ASP A 50 9.33 -1.27 -13.49
N PHE A 51 10.47 -1.21 -12.81
CA PHE A 51 10.53 -1.35 -11.35
C PHE A 51 9.90 -0.15 -10.64
N ASP A 52 10.25 1.08 -11.05
CA ASP A 52 9.66 2.30 -10.48
C ASP A 52 8.16 2.36 -10.72
N PHE A 53 7.71 1.93 -11.89
CA PHE A 53 6.29 1.84 -12.21
C PHE A 53 5.56 0.88 -11.28
N ILE A 54 6.10 -0.32 -11.04
CA ILE A 54 5.49 -1.29 -10.12
C ILE A 54 5.50 -0.76 -8.69
N ARG A 55 6.57 -0.08 -8.26
CA ARG A 55 6.64 0.60 -6.96
C ARG A 55 5.59 1.70 -6.84
N ARG A 56 5.40 2.50 -7.89
CA ARG A 56 4.37 3.54 -7.95
C ARG A 56 2.98 2.94 -7.89
N LEU A 57 2.71 1.83 -8.59
CA LEU A 57 1.45 1.10 -8.49
C LEU A 57 1.21 0.59 -7.07
N ALA A 58 2.21 -0.01 -6.42
CA ALA A 58 2.11 -0.48 -5.05
C ALA A 58 1.74 0.67 -4.10
N HIS A 59 2.44 1.79 -4.20
CA HIS A 59 2.16 2.99 -3.41
C HIS A 59 0.77 3.60 -3.71
N GLN A 60 0.40 3.72 -4.98
CA GLN A 60 -0.87 4.32 -5.39
C GLN A 60 -2.08 3.50 -4.92
N TYR A 61 -1.99 2.17 -4.93
CA TYR A 61 -3.08 1.28 -4.52
C TYR A 61 -2.96 0.74 -3.10
N GLN A 62 -1.89 1.11 -2.39
CA GLN A 62 -1.59 0.70 -1.01
C GLN A 62 -1.40 -0.82 -0.89
N GLU A 63 -0.66 -1.38 -1.85
CA GLU A 63 -0.29 -2.80 -1.92
C GLU A 63 1.09 -3.04 -1.31
N TRP A 64 1.29 -4.24 -0.78
CA TRP A 64 2.61 -4.68 -0.32
C TRP A 64 3.50 -4.94 -1.53
N MET A 65 4.77 -4.55 -1.43
CA MET A 65 5.78 -4.88 -2.42
C MET A 65 7.11 -5.09 -1.72
N TYR A 66 7.68 -6.28 -1.84
CA TYR A 66 8.99 -6.61 -1.29
C TYR A 66 9.62 -7.77 -2.08
N PHE A 67 10.93 -7.93 -1.94
CA PHE A 67 11.68 -9.04 -2.52
C PHE A 67 12.14 -9.97 -1.40
N ASP A 68 11.84 -11.27 -1.51
CA ASP A 68 12.17 -12.26 -0.47
C ASP A 68 13.58 -12.87 -0.61
N GLY A 69 14.35 -12.42 -1.61
CA GLY A 69 15.65 -12.99 -1.98
C GLY A 69 15.59 -13.91 -3.22
N THR A 70 14.39 -14.36 -3.60
CA THR A 70 14.19 -15.27 -4.75
C THR A 70 13.16 -14.75 -5.76
N LYS A 71 12.09 -14.12 -5.27
CA LYS A 71 10.96 -13.64 -6.06
C LYS A 71 10.46 -12.30 -5.52
N LEU A 72 9.87 -11.53 -6.43
CA LEU A 72 9.13 -10.32 -6.08
C LEU A 72 7.75 -10.73 -5.56
N ILE A 73 7.32 -10.15 -4.45
CA ILE A 73 5.98 -10.31 -3.89
C ILE A 73 5.21 -9.02 -4.14
N PHE A 74 4.03 -9.12 -4.74
CA PHE A 74 3.11 -8.00 -4.93
C PHE A 74 1.73 -8.32 -4.33
N GLY A 75 1.38 -7.62 -3.26
CA GLY A 75 0.22 -7.86 -2.43
C GLY A 75 0.53 -8.65 -1.15
N LYS A 76 -0.48 -8.81 -0.29
CA LYS A 76 -0.31 -9.46 1.02
C LYS A 76 -0.13 -10.97 0.85
N PRO A 77 0.80 -11.64 1.56
CA PRO A 77 0.93 -13.09 1.47
C PRO A 77 -0.34 -13.79 1.96
N ARG A 78 -0.70 -14.92 1.33
CA ARG A 78 -1.91 -15.69 1.73
C ARG A 78 -1.77 -16.33 3.11
N LYS A 79 -0.54 -16.69 3.48
CA LYS A 79 -0.18 -17.22 4.78
C LYS A 79 1.12 -16.55 5.20
N LEU A 80 1.17 -16.06 6.43
CA LEU A 80 2.42 -15.67 7.06
C LEU A 80 3.18 -16.94 7.43
N ALA A 81 4.51 -16.90 7.30
CA ALA A 81 5.36 -17.99 7.77
C ALA A 81 5.23 -18.14 9.29
N ASP A 82 5.51 -19.34 9.80
CA ASP A 82 5.50 -19.58 11.23
C ASP A 82 6.52 -18.66 11.93
N PRO A 83 6.15 -18.02 13.05
CA PRO A 83 7.07 -17.16 13.78
C PRO A 83 8.32 -17.92 14.21
N ILE A 84 9.49 -17.35 13.92
CA ILE A 84 10.77 -17.89 14.41
C ILE A 84 10.99 -17.38 15.82
N ARG A 85 11.22 -18.30 16.76
CA ARG A 85 11.51 -17.94 18.15
C ARG A 85 12.95 -17.42 18.26
N LEU A 86 13.10 -16.19 18.72
CA LEU A 86 14.38 -15.57 19.03
C LEU A 86 14.56 -15.49 20.55
N GLU A 87 15.79 -15.73 21.02
CA GLU A 87 16.16 -15.72 22.43
C GLU A 87 17.31 -14.74 22.66
N TYR A 88 17.10 -13.80 23.59
CA TYR A 88 18.08 -12.78 23.91
C TYR A 88 19.33 -13.39 24.54
N GLY A 89 20.50 -12.99 24.05
CA GLY A 89 21.81 -13.51 24.50
C GLY A 89 22.23 -14.82 23.84
N THR A 90 21.38 -15.42 22.98
CA THR A 90 21.76 -16.59 22.16
C THR A 90 21.63 -16.26 20.68
N THR A 91 20.40 -16.17 20.16
CA THR A 91 20.11 -15.89 18.75
C THR A 91 19.83 -14.42 18.48
N LEU A 92 19.54 -13.63 19.51
CA LEU A 92 19.29 -12.20 19.43
C LEU A 92 20.31 -11.43 20.28
N SER A 93 21.12 -10.58 19.62
CA SER A 93 22.14 -9.76 20.29
C SER A 93 21.61 -8.43 20.81
N SER A 94 20.69 -7.81 20.07
CA SER A 94 20.10 -6.50 20.32
C SER A 94 18.68 -6.48 19.81
N LEU A 95 17.84 -5.64 20.40
CA LEU A 95 16.46 -5.43 19.99
C LEU A 95 16.09 -3.97 20.26
N ASP A 96 15.88 -3.21 19.20
CA ASP A 96 15.47 -1.83 19.28
C ASP A 96 14.01 -1.71 18.83
N ILE A 97 13.14 -1.26 19.73
CA ILE A 97 11.73 -1.03 19.46
C ILE A 97 11.47 0.47 19.54
N GLY A 98 11.07 1.06 18.42
CA GLY A 98 10.67 2.45 18.35
C GLY A 98 9.18 2.58 18.09
N LEU A 99 8.54 3.55 18.76
CA LEU A 99 7.17 3.97 18.48
C LEU A 99 7.12 5.46 18.16
N GLN A 100 6.28 5.83 17.21
CA GLN A 100 6.02 7.22 16.87
C GLN A 100 4.52 7.45 16.62
N THR A 101 3.99 8.54 17.18
CA THR A 101 2.66 9.03 16.84
C THR A 101 2.75 9.93 15.61
N LEU A 102 1.91 9.66 14.62
CA LEU A 102 1.88 10.38 13.33
C LEU A 102 0.45 10.81 13.01
N ALA A 103 0.25 11.89 12.25
CA ALA A 103 -1.10 12.35 11.93
C ALA A 103 -1.79 11.35 11.00
N ARG A 104 -2.82 10.65 11.49
CA ARG A 104 -3.52 9.57 10.76
C ARG A 104 -4.99 9.83 10.46
N SER A 105 -5.53 10.96 10.91
CA SER A 105 -6.88 11.39 10.53
C SER A 105 -6.78 12.17 9.23
N GLU A 106 -7.38 11.64 8.18
CA GLU A 106 -7.36 12.27 6.87
C GLU A 106 -8.74 12.27 6.21
N GLN A 107 -9.01 13.32 5.44
CA GLN A 107 -10.15 13.40 4.54
C GLN A 107 -9.63 13.32 3.11
N VAL A 108 -9.98 12.25 2.40
CA VAL A 108 -9.62 12.11 1.00
C VAL A 108 -10.81 12.41 0.12
N PHE A 109 -10.58 13.18 -0.95
CA PHE A 109 -11.59 13.45 -1.97
C PHE A 109 -11.14 13.03 -3.37
N SER A 110 -12.11 12.76 -4.25
CA SER A 110 -11.94 12.46 -5.67
C SER A 110 -13.17 12.93 -6.44
N TYR A 111 -13.00 13.35 -7.69
CA TYR A 111 -14.11 13.78 -8.54
C TYR A 111 -14.63 12.64 -9.42
N HIS A 112 -15.94 12.44 -9.46
CA HIS A 112 -16.60 11.49 -10.35
C HIS A 112 -17.22 12.22 -11.54
N SER A 113 -16.50 12.27 -12.66
CA SER A 113 -16.90 13.04 -13.85
C SER A 113 -18.22 12.60 -14.46
N GLY A 114 -18.52 11.28 -14.51
CA GLY A 114 -19.74 10.77 -15.12
C GLY A 114 -21.03 11.11 -14.36
N ALA A 115 -20.91 11.54 -13.10
CA ALA A 115 -22.03 11.92 -12.23
C ALA A 115 -21.92 13.36 -11.75
N ASP A 116 -20.94 14.10 -12.29
CA ASP A 116 -20.64 15.50 -11.97
C ASP A 116 -20.66 15.82 -10.46
N ARG A 117 -19.96 15.00 -9.66
CA ARG A 117 -19.96 15.14 -8.20
C ARG A 117 -18.61 14.81 -7.57
N GLU A 118 -18.28 15.51 -6.49
CA GLU A 118 -17.17 15.16 -5.61
C GLU A 118 -17.58 14.00 -4.68
N MET A 119 -16.70 13.01 -4.56
CA MET A 119 -16.76 11.96 -3.56
C MET A 119 -15.69 12.25 -2.51
N GLN A 120 -16.06 12.23 -1.24
CA GLN A 120 -15.12 12.42 -0.15
C GLN A 120 -15.36 11.41 0.98
N ARG A 121 -14.29 11.03 1.66
CA ARG A 121 -14.36 10.08 2.76
C ARG A 121 -13.26 10.36 3.78
N MET A 122 -13.63 10.24 5.05
CA MET A 122 -12.67 10.20 6.15
C MET A 122 -12.00 8.82 6.20
N THR A 123 -10.80 8.76 6.75
CA THR A 123 -10.23 7.51 7.23
C THR A 123 -11.17 6.84 8.24
N PRO A 124 -11.26 5.49 8.27
CA PRO A 124 -12.22 4.79 9.12
C PRO A 124 -11.86 4.77 10.61
N ASP A 125 -10.76 5.41 11.01
CA ASP A 125 -10.16 5.39 12.35
C ASP A 125 -9.99 3.98 12.93
N LEU A 126 -9.76 3.04 12.01
CA LEU A 126 -9.71 1.61 12.26
C LEU A 126 -8.61 1.00 11.39
N ALA A 127 -7.42 0.95 11.96
CA ALA A 127 -6.29 0.23 11.38
C ALA A 127 -6.31 -1.23 11.87
N TYR A 128 -6.07 -2.17 10.95
CA TYR A 128 -5.97 -3.60 11.26
C TYR A 128 -4.56 -4.11 10.96
N GLY A 129 -4.16 -5.20 11.61
CA GLY A 129 -2.89 -5.88 11.33
C GLY A 129 -1.66 -5.27 12.01
N HIS A 130 -1.87 -4.40 13.00
CA HIS A 130 -0.83 -3.87 13.86
C HIS A 130 -0.73 -4.68 15.17
N ASP A 131 0.41 -4.61 15.85
CA ASP A 131 0.57 -5.20 17.18
C ASP A 131 -0.07 -4.31 18.28
N LYS A 132 0.10 -4.69 19.55
CA LYS A 132 -0.48 -3.93 20.68
C LYS A 132 0.15 -2.53 20.78
N LEU A 133 1.45 -2.43 20.60
CA LEU A 133 2.23 -1.20 20.75
C LEU A 133 1.86 -0.18 19.66
N ALA A 134 1.86 -0.60 18.40
CA ALA A 134 1.41 0.21 17.27
C ALA A 134 -0.06 0.61 17.41
N GLY A 135 -0.91 -0.27 17.95
CA GLY A 135 -2.31 0.07 18.23
C GLY A 135 -2.51 1.12 19.33
N GLU A 136 -1.63 1.16 20.32
CA GLU A 136 -1.61 2.21 21.35
C GLU A 136 -1.11 3.54 20.77
N ALA A 137 -0.01 3.53 20.01
CA ALA A 137 0.50 4.71 19.33
C ALA A 137 -0.51 5.29 18.32
N PHE A 138 -1.17 4.43 17.53
CA PHE A 138 -2.24 4.83 16.62
C PHE A 138 -3.39 5.53 17.35
N ARG A 139 -3.90 4.94 18.43
CA ARG A 139 -4.98 5.54 19.23
C ARG A 139 -4.58 6.87 19.87
N ALA A 140 -3.35 6.96 20.40
CA ALA A 140 -2.82 8.21 20.93
C ALA A 140 -2.73 9.29 19.83
N SER A 141 -2.34 8.90 18.61
CA SER A 141 -2.21 9.82 17.48
C SER A 141 -3.53 10.46 17.06
N LEU A 142 -4.65 9.72 17.13
CA LEU A 142 -5.98 10.26 16.83
C LEU A 142 -6.38 11.39 17.79
N GLY A 143 -5.95 11.32 19.05
CA GLY A 143 -6.18 12.38 20.03
C GLY A 143 -5.22 13.57 19.87
N MET A 144 -3.95 13.32 19.53
CA MET A 144 -2.95 14.36 19.33
C MET A 144 -3.20 15.19 18.06
N PHE A 145 -3.60 14.53 16.98
CA PHE A 145 -3.80 15.14 15.66
C PHE A 145 -5.30 15.20 15.32
N SER A 146 -6.00 16.12 15.98
CA SER A 146 -7.46 16.24 15.90
C SER A 146 -7.99 16.90 14.62
N LYS A 147 -7.16 17.60 13.87
CA LYS A 147 -7.55 18.25 12.61
C LYS A 147 -7.20 17.33 11.44
N PRO A 148 -8.19 16.82 10.70
CA PRO A 148 -7.90 15.94 9.57
C PRO A 148 -7.26 16.71 8.42
N ALA A 149 -6.22 16.13 7.83
CA ALA A 149 -5.63 16.66 6.62
C ALA A 149 -6.54 16.35 5.42
N ARG A 150 -6.86 17.34 4.59
CA ARG A 150 -7.62 17.13 3.35
C ARG A 150 -6.66 16.88 2.20
N GLN A 151 -6.78 15.72 1.55
CA GLN A 151 -5.90 15.28 0.46
C GLN A 151 -6.72 14.73 -0.71
N HIS A 152 -6.12 14.68 -1.90
CA HIS A 152 -6.74 14.03 -3.05
C HIS A 152 -6.35 12.54 -3.08
N ALA A 153 -7.22 11.69 -3.64
CA ALA A 153 -6.88 10.29 -3.85
C ALA A 153 -5.76 10.16 -4.89
N LEU A 154 -4.73 9.38 -4.60
CA LEU A 154 -3.66 9.08 -5.56
C LEU A 154 -4.17 8.31 -6.80
N PRO A 155 -4.99 7.25 -6.66
CA PRO A 155 -5.63 6.62 -7.80
C PRO A 155 -6.88 7.39 -8.24
N ARG A 156 -7.21 7.27 -9.53
CA ARG A 156 -8.54 7.62 -10.01
C ARG A 156 -9.55 6.65 -9.40
N ILE A 157 -10.47 7.21 -8.62
CA ILE A 157 -11.54 6.47 -7.98
C ILE A 157 -12.76 6.40 -8.92
N SER A 158 -13.20 5.19 -9.23
CA SER A 158 -14.32 4.95 -10.15
C SER A 158 -15.67 5.04 -9.46
N ASN A 159 -15.77 4.76 -8.16
CA ASN A 159 -17.04 4.77 -7.42
C ASN A 159 -16.81 4.92 -5.90
N GLU A 160 -17.89 5.13 -5.13
CA GLU A 160 -17.82 5.31 -3.67
C GLU A 160 -17.29 4.07 -2.94
N THR A 161 -17.61 2.86 -3.42
CA THR A 161 -17.13 1.61 -2.82
C THR A 161 -15.61 1.51 -2.91
N GLU A 162 -15.05 1.88 -4.07
CA GLU A 162 -13.61 1.95 -4.26
C GLU A 162 -12.98 2.97 -3.32
N LEU A 163 -13.58 4.16 -3.15
CA LEU A 163 -13.09 5.18 -2.22
C LEU A 163 -13.01 4.63 -0.79
N VAL A 164 -14.08 3.99 -0.33
CA VAL A 164 -14.14 3.40 1.02
C VAL A 164 -13.06 2.34 1.21
N ASN A 165 -12.89 1.44 0.24
CA ASN A 165 -11.87 0.41 0.29
C ASN A 165 -10.45 0.99 0.25
N TYR A 166 -10.23 2.03 -0.56
CA TYR A 166 -8.97 2.76 -0.63
C TYR A 166 -8.62 3.40 0.71
N MET A 167 -9.59 4.05 1.38
CA MET A 167 -9.37 4.66 2.70
C MET A 167 -8.94 3.66 3.76
N GLY A 168 -9.56 2.47 3.78
CA GLY A 168 -9.16 1.41 4.70
C GLY A 168 -7.72 0.93 4.44
N ARG A 169 -7.33 0.75 3.18
CA ARG A 169 -5.95 0.35 2.84
C ARG A 169 -4.94 1.44 3.14
N LYS A 170 -5.24 2.70 2.81
CA LYS A 170 -4.38 3.86 3.08
C LYS A 170 -4.11 4.03 4.57
N GLN A 171 -5.15 4.01 5.41
CA GLN A 171 -4.96 4.11 6.86
C GLN A 171 -4.16 2.93 7.42
N ALA A 172 -4.38 1.70 6.93
CA ALA A 172 -3.60 0.54 7.36
C ALA A 172 -2.12 0.64 6.95
N ALA A 173 -1.82 1.11 5.74
CA ALA A 173 -0.47 1.28 5.23
C ALA A 173 0.28 2.38 6.01
N GLU A 174 -0.35 3.53 6.22
CA GLU A 174 0.21 4.60 7.04
C GLU A 174 0.43 4.15 8.48
N THR A 175 -0.52 3.41 9.08
CA THR A 175 -0.36 2.92 10.45
C THR A 175 0.86 2.00 10.61
N ALA A 176 1.31 1.33 9.55
CA ALA A 176 2.50 0.48 9.61
C ALA A 176 3.76 1.26 9.99
N GLU A 177 3.84 2.56 9.66
CA GLU A 177 5.01 3.39 9.99
C GLU A 177 5.03 3.86 11.46
N THR A 178 4.02 3.52 12.27
CA THR A 178 3.96 3.95 13.69
C THR A 178 4.93 3.18 14.59
N HIS A 179 5.48 2.07 14.12
CA HIS A 179 6.42 1.27 14.87
C HIS A 179 7.52 0.74 13.95
N TYR A 180 8.72 0.57 14.50
CA TYR A 180 9.79 -0.18 13.87
C TYR A 180 10.46 -1.08 14.90
N ILE A 181 10.91 -2.24 14.43
CA ILE A 181 11.65 -3.23 15.21
C ILE A 181 12.91 -3.52 14.40
N THR A 182 14.08 -3.26 14.99
CA THR A 182 15.40 -3.47 14.37
C THR A 182 16.34 -4.25 15.29
#